data_AF-A0A1F2PJM1-F1
#
_entry.id   AF-A0A1F2PJM1-F1
#
_cell.length_a   1.000
_cell.length_b   1.000
_cell.length_c   1.000
_cell.angle_alpha   90.00
_cell.angle_beta   90.00
_cell.angle_gamma   90.00
#
_symmetry.space_group_name_H-M   'P 1'
#
loop_
_entity.id
_entity.type
_entity.pdbx_description
1 polymer ?
#
loop_
_entity_poly.entity_id
_entity_poly.type
_entity_poly.pdbx_seq_one_letter_code
_entity_poly.pdbx_strand_id
1 'polypeptide(L)' 'MTTNKKAFTMRMRYENFQKIKYISEQNKRSIAMQIEFLIEQCISDYEKNTGIINLAKELNFKDDNID' A
#
# COMPACT_ATOMS: atom_id res chain seq x y z
N MET A 1 -18.23 10.80 0.93
CA MET A 1 -18.28 9.33 0.87
C MET A 1 -17.10 8.80 1.66
N THR A 2 -17.33 8.02 2.70
CA THR A 2 -16.26 7.45 3.52
C THR A 2 -15.46 6.50 2.65
N THR A 3 -14.29 6.92 2.19
CA THR A 3 -13.35 6.02 1.53
C THR A 3 -12.88 5.04 2.61
N ASN A 4 -12.95 3.73 2.38
CA ASN A 4 -12.34 2.69 3.25
C ASN A 4 -10.79 2.77 3.26
N LYS A 5 -10.23 3.97 3.10
CA LYS A 5 -8.80 4.27 3.05
C LYS A 5 -8.34 4.57 4.46
N LYS A 6 -7.40 3.76 4.95
CA LYS A 6 -6.71 3.99 6.21
C LYS A 6 -5.56 4.97 5.99
N ALA A 7 -5.56 6.08 6.72
CA ALA A 7 -4.43 7.00 6.70
C ALA A 7 -3.19 6.32 7.29
N PHE A 8 -2.04 6.48 6.63
CA PHE A 8 -0.76 6.00 7.13
C PHE A 8 0.36 6.97 6.76
N THR A 9 1.36 7.09 7.63
CA THR A 9 2.55 7.92 7.39
C THR A 9 3.69 7.00 6.96
N MET A 10 4.14 7.12 5.71
CA MET A 10 5.27 6.36 5.18
C MET A 10 6.59 7.09 5.46
N ARG A 11 7.61 6.38 5.94
CA ARG A 11 9.00 6.87 5.98
C ARG A 11 9.78 6.26 4.82
N MET A 12 10.46 7.09 4.04
CA MET A 12 11.28 6.63 2.92
C MET A 12 12.51 7.53 2.76
N ARG A 13 13.54 7.02 2.07
CA ARG A 13 14.73 7.80 1.71
C ARG A 13 14.33 8.97 0.82
N TYR A 14 14.99 10.11 1.00
CA TYR A 14 14.73 11.33 0.23
C TYR A 14 14.79 11.09 -1.29
N GLU A 15 15.81 10.38 -1.76
CA GLU A 15 15.98 10.06 -3.18
C GLU A 15 14.79 9.26 -3.76
N ASN A 16 14.26 8.31 -3.00
CA ASN A 16 13.10 7.53 -3.43
C ASN A 16 11.85 8.42 -3.50
N PHE A 17 11.69 9.34 -2.55
CA PHE A 17 10.58 10.30 -2.59
C PHE A 17 10.65 11.19 -3.84
N GLN A 18 11.83 11.72 -4.17
CA GLN A 18 12.01 12.55 -5.36
C GLN A 18 11.73 11.77 -6.65
N LYS A 19 12.20 10.53 -6.75
CA LYS A 19 11.92 9.67 -7.92
C LYS A 19 10.43 9.36 -8.06
N ILE A 20 9.75 9.03 -6.97
CA ILE A 20 8.30 8.77 -6.99
C ILE A 20 7.52 10.03 -7.35
N LYS A 21 7.92 11.20 -6.83
CA LYS A 21 7.32 12.48 -7.20
C LYS A 21 7.43 12.70 -8.71
N TYR A 22 8.62 12.59 -9.28
CA TYR A 22 8.84 12.74 -10.71
C TYR A 22 7.96 11.79 -11.54
N ILE A 23 7.94 10.50 -11.19
CA ILE A 23 7.10 9.49 -11.88
C ILE A 23 5.61 9.86 -11.79
N SER A 24 5.14 10.30 -10.62
CA SER A 24 3.74 10.67 -10.42
C SER A 24 3.33 11.85 -11.29
N GLU A 25 4.21 12.84 -11.45
CA GLU A 25 3.99 14.00 -12.32
C GLU A 25 3.90 13.59 -13.79
N GLN A 26 4.80 12.72 -14.26
CA GLN A 26 4.75 12.18 -15.64
C GLN A 26 3.45 11.40 -15.90
N ASN A 27 2.97 10.67 -14.90
CA ASN A 27 1.74 9.89 -14.97
C ASN A 27 0.47 10.72 -14.71
N LYS A 28 0.58 12.03 -14.47
CA LYS A 28 -0.53 12.94 -14.12
C LYS A 28 -1.34 12.44 -12.91
N ARG A 29 -0.65 11.89 -11.91
CA ARG A 29 -1.23 11.36 -10.67
C ARG A 29 -0.67 12.12 -9.47
N SER A 30 -1.42 12.15 -8.38
CA SER A 30 -0.83 12.55 -7.10
C SER A 30 0.17 11.49 -6.63
N ILE A 31 1.13 11.89 -5.78
CA ILE A 31 2.07 10.96 -5.15
C ILE A 31 1.33 9.83 -4.44
N ALA A 32 0.24 10.15 -3.73
CA ALA A 32 -0.58 9.16 -3.03
C ALA A 32 -1.19 8.13 -4.00
N MET A 33 -1.77 8.58 -5.12
CA MET A 33 -2.32 7.66 -6.14
C MET A 33 -1.23 6.83 -6.82
N GLN A 34 -0.04 7.40 -7.03
CA GLN A 34 1.08 6.66 -7.59
C GLN A 34 1.56 5.56 -6.64
N ILE A 35 1.60 5.83 -5.33
CA ILE A 35 1.95 4.84 -4.31
C ILE A 35 0.85 3.77 -4.21
N GLU A 36 -0.43 4.15 -4.22
CA GLU A 36 -1.58 3.22 -4.24
C GLU A 36 -1.48 2.25 -5.42
N PHE A 37 -1.23 2.76 -6.63
CA PHE A 37 -1.03 1.94 -7.82
C PHE A 37 0.16 0.97 -7.69
N LEU A 38 1.29 1.42 -7.13
CA LEU A 38 2.47 0.56 -6.95
C LEU A 38 2.21 -0.54 -5.92
N ILE A 39 1.44 -0.26 -4.86
CA ILE A 39 1.04 -1.25 -3.87
C ILE A 39 0.13 -2.31 -4.52
N GLU A 40 -0.91 -1.89 -5.26
CA GLU A 40 -1.81 -2.80 -5.96
C GLU A 40 -1.08 -3.67 -6.99
N GLN A 41 -0.15 -3.08 -7.74
CA GLN A 41 0.68 -3.80 -8.70
C GLN A 41 1.54 -4.85 -7.99
N CYS A 42 2.20 -4.49 -6.89
CA CYS A 42 3.01 -5.40 -6.10
C CYS A 42 2.20 -6.59 -5.57
N ILE A 43 1.00 -6.33 -5.01
CA ILE A 43 0.10 -7.38 -4.52
C ILE A 43 -0.33 -8.29 -5.66
N SER A 44 -0.79 -7.72 -6.78
CA SER A 44 -1.23 -8.50 -7.94
C SER A 44 -0.13 -9.40 -8.49
N ASP A 45 1.09 -8.88 -8.59
CA ASP A 45 2.23 -9.65 -9.11
C ASP A 45 2.69 -10.74 -8.14
N TYR A 46 2.61 -10.50 -6.83
CA TYR A 46 2.84 -11.54 -5.83
C TYR A 46 1.78 -12.65 -5.95
N GLU A 47 0.50 -12.30 -5.92
CA GLU A 47 -0.60 -13.27 -5.93
C GLU A 47 -0.66 -14.12 -7.21
N LYS A 48 -0.27 -13.56 -8.36
CA LYS A 48 -0.14 -14.33 -9.61
C LYS A 48 0.89 -15.47 -9.50
N ASN A 49 1.95 -15.27 -8.72
CA ASN A 49 3.06 -16.21 -8.63
C ASN A 49 2.92 -17.19 -7.44
N THR A 50 2.32 -16.75 -6.34
CA THR A 50 2.26 -17.53 -5.08
C THR A 50 0.86 -17.97 -4.68
N GLY A 51 -0.18 -17.50 -5.37
CA GLY A 51 -1.57 -17.63 -4.95
C GLY A 51 -2.05 -16.46 -4.08
N ILE A 52 -3.37 -16.40 -3.89
CA ILE A 52 -4.08 -15.29 -3.23
C ILE A 52 -3.68 -15.18 -1.75
N ILE A 53 -3.46 -13.95 -1.28
CA ILE A 53 -3.20 -13.65 0.12
C ILE A 53 -4.51 -13.84 0.91
N ASN A 54 -4.56 -14.84 1.78
CA ASN A 54 -5.73 -15.10 2.61
C ASN A 54 -5.64 -14.40 3.97
N LEU A 55 -6.15 -13.16 4.03
CA LEU A 55 -6.14 -12.32 5.23
C LEU A 55 -6.99 -12.87 6.38
N ALA A 56 -7.96 -13.76 6.11
CA ALA A 56 -8.79 -14.37 7.16
C ALA A 56 -7.98 -15.31 8.07
N LYS A 57 -6.85 -15.83 7.59
CA LYS A 57 -5.95 -16.69 8.38
C LYS A 57 -4.98 -15.88 9.25
N GLU A 58 -4.69 -14.63 8.89
CA GLU A 58 -3.67 -13.80 9.56
C GLU A 58 -4.26 -12.81 10.58
N LEU A 59 -5.53 -12.43 10.46
CA LEU A 59 -6.19 -11.48 11.37
C LEU A 59 -6.60 -12.08 12.74
N ASN A 60 -6.37 -13.37 12.99
CA ASN A 60 -6.66 -14.03 14.27
C ASN A 60 -5.56 -13.86 15.34
N PHE A 61 -4.68 -12.86 15.24
CA PHE A 61 -3.71 -12.55 16.29
C PHE A 61 -3.94 -11.14 16.86
N LYS A 62 -4.55 -11.14 18.06
CA LYS A 62 -4.73 -10.06 19.05
C LYS A 62 -6.03 -9.27 19.02
N ASP A 63 -7.12 -9.96 19.39
CA ASP A 63 -7.98 -9.47 20.47
C ASP A 63 -7.62 -10.27 21.73
N ASP A 64 -6.58 -9.84 22.44
CA ASP A 64 -6.28 -10.26 23.81
C ASP A 64 -5.40 -9.18 24.45
N ASN A 65 -6.04 -8.14 24.96
CA ASN A 65 -5.90 -7.67 26.34
C ASN A 65 -6.86 -6.48 26.53
N ILE A 66 -8.00 -6.82 27.11
CA ILE A 66 -8.78 -5.94 27.98
C ILE A 66 -7.91 -5.70 29.22
N ASP A 67 -7.60 -4.43 29.50
CA ASP A 67 -7.53 -3.83 30.84
C ASP A 67 -7.50 -2.29 30.69
#